data_AF-A0A2K3K7T4-F1
#
_entry.id   AF-A0A2K3K7T4-F1
#
_cell.length_a   1.000
_cell.length_b   1.000
_cell.length_c   1.000
_cell.angle_alpha   90.00
_cell.angle_beta   90.00
_cell.angle_gamma   90.00
#
_symmetry.space_group_name_H-M   'P 1'
#
loop_
_entity.id
_entity.type
_entity.pdbx_description
1 polymer ?
#
loop_
_entity_poly.entity_id
_entity_poly.type
_entity_poly.pdbx_seq_one_letter_code
_entity_poly.pdbx_strand_id
1 'polypeptide(L)'
;MATKDKTLHSMPSYQALEQMPIYAKFMKELLTKKRKPLDDETVDMTEECSAIIQKKLPQKKKDPGSFTIPCSIGNLHVRRALCDLGA
;
A
#
# COMPACT_ATOMS: atom_id res chain seq x y z
N MET A 1 16.26 -1.42 -29.01
CA MET A 1 15.96 -2.26 -27.83
C MET A 1 16.30 -1.45 -26.59
N ALA A 2 15.31 -1.06 -25.80
CA ALA A 2 15.54 -0.39 -24.51
C ALA A 2 14.47 -0.91 -23.54
N THR A 3 14.89 -1.79 -22.64
CA THR A 3 14.10 -2.34 -21.55
C THR A 3 13.85 -1.23 -20.54
N LYS A 4 12.61 -0.75 -20.43
CA LYS A 4 12.19 0.09 -19.31
C LYS A 4 11.92 -0.85 -18.14
N ASP A 5 12.81 -0.84 -17.15
CA ASP A 5 12.60 -1.45 -15.85
C ASP A 5 11.29 -0.92 -15.24
N LYS A 6 10.26 -1.75 -15.32
CA LYS A 6 9.07 -1.62 -14.49
C LYS A 6 9.45 -2.19 -13.14
N THR A 7 9.89 -1.33 -12.22
CA THR A 7 10.05 -1.72 -10.81
C THR A 7 8.65 -2.02 -10.25
N LEU A 8 8.18 -3.24 -10.48
CA LEU A 8 7.08 -3.83 -9.73
C LEU A 8 7.55 -3.88 -8.28
N HIS A 9 6.93 -3.11 -7.40
CA HIS A 9 7.09 -3.28 -5.97
C HIS A 9 6.41 -4.61 -5.59
N SER A 10 7.10 -5.74 -5.84
CA SER A 10 6.57 -7.05 -5.48
C SER A 10 6.60 -7.14 -3.97
N MET A 11 5.43 -7.11 -3.34
CA MET A 11 5.33 -7.51 -1.95
C MET A 11 5.79 -8.96 -1.83
N PRO A 12 6.85 -9.25 -1.07
CA PRO A 12 7.34 -10.62 -0.96
C PRO A 12 6.25 -11.49 -0.33
N SER A 13 6.10 -12.72 -0.80
CA SER A 13 5.16 -13.66 -0.19
C SER A 13 5.53 -13.91 1.28
N TYR A 14 4.56 -14.30 2.10
CA TYR A 14 4.83 -14.66 3.50
C TYR A 14 5.96 -15.69 3.62
N GLN A 15 5.99 -16.68 2.73
CA GLN A 15 7.07 -17.67 2.67
C GLN A 15 8.43 -17.02 2.38
N ALA A 16 8.50 -16.09 1.42
CA ALA A 16 9.74 -15.38 1.10
C ALA A 16 10.19 -14.50 2.28
N LEU A 17 9.26 -13.88 2.98
CA LEU A 17 9.54 -13.10 4.19
C LEU A 17 10.05 -14.00 5.32
N GLU A 18 9.47 -15.18 5.53
CA GLU A 18 9.91 -16.13 6.56
C GLU A 18 11.33 -16.70 6.29
N GLN A 19 11.73 -16.82 5.02
CA GLN A 19 13.10 -17.22 4.68
C GLN A 19 14.14 -16.13 4.95
N MET A 20 13.73 -14.87 5.12
CA MET A 20 14.65 -13.79 5.45
C MET A 20 15.00 -13.85 6.95
N PRO A 21 16.26 -14.10 7.33
CA PRO A 21 16.62 -14.35 8.73
C PRO A 21 16.25 -13.20 9.68
N ILE A 22 16.36 -11.96 9.19
CA ILE A 22 15.99 -10.74 9.94
C ILE A 22 14.49 -10.68 10.19
N TYR A 23 13.68 -10.94 9.16
CA TYR A 23 12.23 -10.91 9.26
C TYR A 23 11.70 -12.08 10.10
N ALA A 24 12.23 -13.30 9.92
CA ALA A 24 11.88 -14.45 10.75
C ALA A 24 12.13 -14.20 12.25
N LYS A 25 13.29 -13.59 12.58
CA LYS A 25 13.61 -13.19 13.95
C LYS A 25 12.65 -12.13 14.46
N PHE A 26 12.38 -11.10 13.67
CA PHE A 26 11.45 -10.02 13.99
C PHE A 26 10.03 -10.56 14.26
N MET A 27 9.50 -11.43 13.38
CA MET A 27 8.19 -12.04 13.55
C MET A 27 8.13 -12.91 14.81
N LYS A 28 9.17 -13.72 15.06
CA LYS A 28 9.27 -14.50 16.31
C LYS A 28 9.28 -13.59 17.54
N GLU A 29 10.02 -12.49 17.53
CA GLU A 29 10.04 -11.52 18.63
C GLU A 29 8.67 -10.84 18.87
N LEU A 30 7.97 -10.48 17.78
CA LEU A 30 6.61 -9.93 17.86
C LEU A 30 5.62 -10.94 18.46
N LEU A 31 5.62 -12.18 17.95
CA LEU A 31 4.70 -13.24 18.39
C LEU A 31 4.98 -13.68 19.83
N THR A 32 6.24 -13.68 20.24
CA THR A 32 6.63 -14.07 21.60
C THR A 32 6.46 -12.95 22.63
N LYS A 33 5.92 -11.78 22.24
CA LYS A 33 5.71 -10.60 23.09
C LYS A 33 6.97 -10.19 23.88
N LYS A 34 8.16 -10.55 23.38
CA LYS A 34 9.45 -10.23 24.01
C LYS A 34 9.81 -8.76 23.86
N ARG A 35 9.15 -8.06 22.96
CA ARG A 35 9.14 -6.61 22.91
C ARG A 35 8.05 -6.12 23.84
N LYS A 36 8.43 -5.31 24.83
CA LYS A 36 7.48 -4.41 25.48
C LYS A 36 6.82 -3.59 24.34
N PRO A 37 5.51 -3.29 24.40
CA PRO A 37 4.94 -2.27 23.53
C PRO A 37 5.89 -1.07 23.57
N LEU A 38 6.22 -0.48 22.41
CA LEU A 38 6.80 0.87 22.45
C LEU A 38 5.81 1.69 23.27
N ASP A 39 6.25 2.19 24.42
CA ASP A 39 5.44 2.86 25.43
C ASP A 39 4.40 3.77 24.78
N ASP A 40 3.10 3.49 24.96
CA ASP A 40 1.90 4.28 24.57
C ASP A 40 2.09 5.37 23.48
N GLU A 41 2.89 5.08 22.46
CA GLU A 41 3.27 6.08 21.48
C GLU A 41 2.09 6.16 20.54
N THR A 42 1.30 7.21 20.70
CA THR A 42 0.16 7.49 19.85
C THR A 42 0.69 7.79 18.45
N VAL A 43 0.66 6.77 17.60
CA VAL A 43 0.92 6.92 16.17
C VAL A 43 -0.31 7.52 15.52
N ASP A 44 -0.12 8.63 14.81
CA ASP A 44 -1.19 9.22 13.99
C ASP A 44 -1.58 8.24 12.88
N MET A 45 -2.78 7.69 13.01
CA MET A 45 -3.36 6.81 12.00
C MET A 45 -4.35 7.59 11.14
N THR A 46 -4.41 7.26 9.86
CA THR A 46 -5.50 7.74 9.01
C THR A 46 -6.82 7.09 9.42
N GLU A 47 -7.93 7.73 9.08
CA GLU A 47 -9.28 7.22 9.39
C GLU A 47 -9.46 5.79 8.87
N GLU A 48 -8.95 5.49 7.67
CA GLU A 48 -9.04 4.16 7.07
C GLU A 48 -8.29 3.09 7.88
N CYS A 49 -7.05 3.38 8.29
CA CYS A 49 -6.26 2.47 9.11
C CYS A 49 -6.91 2.21 10.48
N SER A 50 -7.42 3.27 11.11
CA SER A 50 -8.13 3.15 12.38
C SER A 50 -9.41 2.31 12.28
N ALA A 51 -10.17 2.47 11.19
CA ALA A 51 -11.39 1.70 10.94
C ALA A 51 -11.08 0.21 10.81
N ILE A 52 -10.03 -0.16 10.07
CA ILE A 52 -9.60 -1.56 9.90
C ILE A 52 -9.27 -2.20 11.25
N ILE A 53 -8.46 -1.53 12.08
CA ILE A 53 -8.03 -2.05 13.38
C ILE A 53 -9.21 -2.17 14.34
N GLN A 54 -10.10 -1.17 14.35
CA GLN A 54 -11.32 -1.18 15.15
C GLN A 54 -12.41 -2.10 14.59
N LYS A 55 -12.15 -2.78 13.45
CA LYS A 55 -13.11 -3.60 12.70
C LYS A 55 -14.40 -2.83 12.38
N LYS A 56 -14.28 -1.52 12.21
CA LYS A 56 -15.35 -0.64 11.76
C LYS A 56 -15.29 -0.54 10.24
N LEU A 57 -16.45 -0.29 9.64
CA LEU A 57 -16.50 0.10 8.24
C LEU A 57 -15.86 1.49 8.09
N PRO A 58 -14.85 1.66 7.20
CA PRO A 58 -14.36 2.99 6.89
C PRO A 58 -15.47 3.80 6.22
N GLN A 59 -15.50 5.11 6.46
CA GLN A 59 -16.44 5.98 5.76
C GLN A 59 -16.22 5.89 4.25
N LYS A 60 -17.30 5.72 3.50
CA LYS A 60 -17.24 5.75 2.04
C LYS A 60 -16.86 7.16 1.61
N LYS A 61 -15.67 7.32 1.03
CA LYS A 61 -15.30 8.57 0.38
C LYS A 61 -16.22 8.83 -0.81
N LYS A 62 -16.48 10.10 -1.09
CA LYS A 62 -17.20 10.49 -2.30
C LYS A 62 -16.45 9.93 -3.50
N ASP A 63 -17.20 9.33 -4.41
CA ASP A 63 -16.65 8.96 -5.71
C ASP A 63 -16.22 10.25 -6.43
N PRO A 64 -14.96 10.36 -6.87
CA PRO A 64 -14.53 11.50 -7.67
C PRO A 64 -15.24 11.56 -9.03
N GLY A 65 -15.94 10.48 -9.43
CA GLY A 65 -16.52 10.34 -10.76
C GLY A 65 -15.43 10.18 -11.82
N SER A 66 -15.79 10.37 -13.09
CA SER A 66 -14.80 10.41 -14.16
C SER A 66 -14.00 11.72 -14.10
N PHE A 67 -12.68 11.63 -14.14
CA PHE A 67 -11.80 12.80 -14.22
C PHE A 67 -10.84 12.66 -15.39
N THR A 68 -10.20 13.76 -15.80
CA THR A 68 -9.18 13.70 -16.85
C THR A 68 -7.78 13.85 -16.27
N ILE A 69 -6.86 12.98 -16.67
CA ILE A 69 -5.44 13.08 -16.35
C ILE A 69 -4.60 13.26 -17.61
N PRO A 70 -3.49 14.01 -17.56
CA PRO A 70 -2.53 13.98 -18.65
C PRO A 70 -1.85 12.60 -18.70
N CYS A 71 -1.65 12.05 -19.89
CA CYS A 71 -0.91 10.82 -20.10
C CYS A 71 -0.05 10.89 -21.37
N SER A 72 0.94 10.02 -21.47
CA SER A 72 1.79 9.90 -22.66
C SER A 72 1.76 8.46 -23.16
N ILE A 73 1.48 8.28 -24.46
CA ILE A 73 1.48 6.99 -25.14
C ILE A 73 2.63 7.02 -26.16
N GLY A 74 3.77 6.43 -25.80
CA GLY A 74 4.99 6.58 -26.59
C GLY A 74 5.46 8.03 -26.64
N ASN A 75 5.55 8.59 -27.85
CA ASN A 75 5.87 10.01 -28.10
C ASN A 75 4.62 10.91 -28.21
N LEU A 76 3.41 10.36 -28.12
CA LEU A 76 2.17 11.14 -28.12
C LEU A 76 1.86 11.61 -26.70
N HIS A 77 1.61 12.92 -26.53
CA HIS A 77 1.19 13.51 -25.27
C HIS A 77 -0.29 13.91 -25.32
N VAL A 78 -1.09 13.33 -24.41
CA VAL A 78 -2.53 13.58 -24.27
C VAL A 78 -2.75 14.39 -22.99
N ARG A 79 -3.21 15.63 -23.11
CA ARG A 79 -3.43 16.51 -21.94
C ARG A 79 -4.62 16.12 -21.07
N ARG A 80 -5.63 15.46 -21.67
CA ARG A 80 -6.92 15.14 -21.02
C ARG A 80 -7.39 13.74 -21.40
N ALA A 81 -6.74 12.72 -20.86
CA ALA A 81 -7.22 11.34 -20.98
C ALA A 81 -8.27 11.08 -19.89
N LEU A 82 -9.41 10.51 -20.29
CA LEU A 82 -10.47 10.14 -19.34
C LEU A 82 -9.98 8.98 -18.47
N CYS A 83 -10.02 9.17 -17.15
CA CYS A 83 -9.80 8.15 -16.14
C CYS A 83 -11.15 7.82 -15.52
N ASP A 84 -11.62 6.61 -15.79
CA ASP A 84 -12.81 6.03 -15.17
C ASP A 84 -12.37 4.90 -14.25
N LEU A 85 -12.72 5.00 -12.97
CA LEU A 85 -12.42 4.00 -11.96
C LEU A 85 -13.52 2.94 -11.83
N GLY A 86 -14.62 3.09 -12.59
CA GLY A 86 -15.78 2.20 -12.60
C GLY A 86 -15.78 1.14 -13.72
N ALA A 87 -14.68 1.00 -14.46
CA ALA A 87 -14.50 0.00 -15.52
C ALA A 87 -13.91 -1.33 -15.01
#